data_AF-A0A2T9XTD5-F1
#
_entry.id   AF-A0A2T9XTD5-F1
#
_cell.length_a   1.000
_cell.length_b   1.000
_cell.length_c   1.000
_cell.angle_alpha   90.00
_cell.angle_beta   90.00
_cell.angle_gamma   90.00
#
_symmetry.space_group_name_H-M   'P 1'
#
loop_
_entity.id
_entity.type
_entity.pdbx_description
1 polymer ?
#
loop_
_entity_poly.entity_id
_entity_poly.type
_entity_poly.pdbx_seq_one_letter_code
_entity_poly.pdbx_strand_id
1 'polypeptide(L)'
;MKRALGACALILAVALSFMTPASAAKLVMTGGQHPSAFSSARCDDAVAATTPATTTTTNVMQLSGIAVACAGLPIAVQLYDSATTATLTGAATVPAAGGSVQLALSGPYTPAATAVISVTIASWPIPTTWSYTAAAVAPGCVVLNGGGNTNNGKSCSLTFGGNTDTSGTSWKLKITVSTTEKNPVTWQATVNFADLARFPFLARYVGESSGGATFAPLPSGFCSSSTRLVTFTGVASSGTATVVGADGAQVAVTQTIEFVGNNTGQITNPVYICP
;
A
#
# COMPACT_ATOMS: atom_id res chain seq x y z
N MET A 1 94.44 12.20 -49.82
CA MET A 1 94.24 11.47 -48.56
C MET A 1 93.94 12.46 -47.43
N LYS A 2 92.68 12.85 -47.21
CA LYS A 2 92.26 13.77 -46.13
C LYS A 2 90.76 13.62 -45.82
N ARG A 3 90.29 12.51 -45.23
CA ARG A 3 88.91 12.37 -44.69
C ARG A 3 88.84 11.25 -43.65
N ALA A 4 89.32 11.47 -42.41
CA ALA A 4 89.11 10.53 -41.30
C ALA A 4 89.35 11.14 -39.90
N LEU A 5 88.92 12.39 -39.64
CA LEU A 5 89.12 13.04 -38.33
C LEU A 5 87.87 13.71 -37.73
N GLY A 6 86.70 13.61 -38.37
CA GLY A 6 85.48 14.31 -37.93
C GLY A 6 84.51 13.50 -37.05
N ALA A 7 84.68 12.18 -36.92
CA ALA A 7 83.64 11.32 -36.32
C ALA A 7 83.78 11.10 -34.80
N CYS A 8 84.98 11.22 -34.22
CA CYS A 8 85.19 10.97 -32.79
C CYS A 8 84.78 12.14 -31.88
N ALA A 9 84.73 13.38 -32.39
CA ALA A 9 84.33 14.54 -31.60
C ALA A 9 82.82 14.60 -31.32
N LEU A 10 81.99 14.06 -32.22
CA LEU A 10 80.53 14.10 -32.08
C LEU A 10 80.03 13.08 -31.05
N ILE A 11 80.70 11.93 -30.92
CA ILE A 11 80.31 10.87 -29.98
C ILE A 11 80.64 11.30 -28.54
N LEU A 12 81.75 12.01 -28.33
CA LEU A 12 82.12 12.50 -27.00
C LEU A 12 81.18 13.62 -26.50
N ALA A 13 80.68 14.46 -27.41
CA ALA A 13 79.75 15.54 -27.06
C ALA A 13 78.35 15.05 -26.66
N VAL A 14 77.89 13.90 -27.19
CA VAL A 14 76.58 13.33 -26.84
C VAL A 14 76.61 12.58 -25.51
N ALA A 15 77.76 12.01 -25.11
CA ALA A 15 77.89 11.29 -23.85
C ALA A 15 77.82 12.20 -22.60
N LEU A 16 78.20 13.48 -22.73
CA LEU A 16 78.18 14.45 -21.63
C LEU A 16 76.79 15.06 -21.38
N SER A 17 75.83 14.86 -22.29
CA SER A 17 74.47 15.43 -22.19
C SER A 17 73.52 14.64 -21.28
N PHE A 18 73.89 13.43 -20.84
CA PHE A 18 73.03 12.53 -20.05
C PHE A 18 73.34 12.53 -18.54
N MET A 19 74.22 13.40 -18.06
CA MET A 19 74.48 13.57 -16.63
C MET A 19 73.65 14.73 -16.05
N THR A 20 72.33 14.65 -16.15
CA THR A 20 71.48 15.45 -15.26
C THR A 20 71.42 14.76 -13.90
N PRO A 21 71.71 15.45 -12.79
CA PRO A 21 71.54 14.85 -11.47
C PRO A 21 70.07 14.47 -11.32
N ALA A 22 69.79 13.19 -11.09
CA ALA A 22 68.48 12.74 -10.69
C ALA A 22 68.14 13.45 -9.38
N SER A 23 67.30 14.49 -9.45
CA SER A 23 66.69 15.10 -8.28
C SER A 23 65.81 14.03 -7.65
N ALA A 24 66.38 13.27 -6.71
CA ALA A 24 65.62 12.45 -5.80
C ALA A 24 64.70 13.40 -5.04
N ALA A 25 63.44 13.47 -5.47
CA ALA A 25 62.39 14.15 -4.74
C ALA A 25 62.40 13.55 -3.34
N LYS A 26 62.91 14.31 -2.37
CA LYS A 26 62.79 13.95 -0.96
C LYS A 26 61.31 14.01 -0.65
N LEU A 27 60.65 12.85 -0.70
CA LEU A 27 59.33 12.69 -0.15
C LEU A 27 59.47 12.97 1.35
N VAL A 28 59.11 14.18 1.77
CA VAL A 28 59.10 14.56 3.17
C VAL A 28 58.06 13.67 3.83
N MET A 29 58.52 12.60 4.46
CA MET A 29 57.70 11.76 5.33
C MET A 29 57.45 12.57 6.61
N THR A 30 56.53 13.53 6.55
CA THR A 30 55.89 14.05 7.76
C THR A 30 55.29 12.85 8.49
N GLY A 31 55.67 12.67 9.77
CA GLY A 31 55.49 11.46 10.58
C GLY A 31 54.32 10.55 10.17
N GLY A 32 54.62 9.25 10.02
CA GLY A 32 53.72 8.24 9.50
C GLY A 32 52.29 8.37 10.01
N GLN A 33 51.40 8.83 9.14
CA GLN A 33 49.98 8.59 9.33
C GLN A 33 49.79 7.08 9.19
N HIS A 34 49.57 6.41 10.31
CA HIS A 34 49.11 5.03 10.27
C HIS A 34 47.76 5.05 9.55
N PRO A 35 47.61 4.40 8.39
CA PRO A 35 46.31 4.27 7.77
C PRO A 35 45.43 3.48 8.74
N SER A 36 44.54 4.17 9.45
CA SER A 36 43.51 3.53 10.25
C SER A 36 42.34 3.23 9.33
N ALA A 37 42.08 1.93 9.13
CA ALA A 37 40.84 1.48 8.53
C ALA A 37 39.85 1.19 9.65
N PHE A 38 38.73 1.90 9.66
CA PHE A 38 37.59 1.54 10.49
C PHE A 38 36.61 0.75 9.64
N SER A 39 36.31 -0.49 10.03
CA SER A 39 35.22 -1.27 9.46
C SER A 39 34.04 -1.20 10.43
N SER A 40 32.90 -0.64 10.00
CA SER A 40 31.64 -0.88 10.69
C SER A 40 30.90 -2.04 10.02
N ALA A 41 30.18 -2.82 10.82
CA ALA A 41 29.19 -3.72 10.26
C ALA A 41 28.14 -2.91 9.49
N ARG A 42 27.61 -3.50 8.42
CA ARG A 42 26.51 -2.89 7.66
C ARG A 42 25.21 -3.13 8.41
N CYS A 43 24.27 -2.22 8.20
CA CYS A 43 22.87 -2.46 8.48
C CYS A 43 22.30 -3.26 7.31
N ASP A 44 22.25 -4.58 7.42
CA ASP A 44 21.79 -5.48 6.35
C ASP A 44 20.51 -6.26 6.71
N ASP A 45 20.03 -6.13 7.94
CA ASP A 45 18.74 -6.66 8.37
C ASP A 45 17.60 -6.11 7.50
N ALA A 46 16.68 -7.00 7.14
CA ALA A 46 15.51 -6.65 6.37
C ALA A 46 14.54 -5.77 7.18
N VAL A 47 14.00 -4.73 6.56
CA VAL A 47 13.01 -3.83 7.17
C VAL A 47 11.62 -4.02 6.56
N ALA A 48 10.60 -3.75 7.36
CA ALA A 48 9.22 -3.72 6.90
C ALA A 48 8.77 -2.27 6.71
N ALA A 49 8.43 -1.91 5.48
CA ALA A 49 7.77 -0.67 5.12
C ALA A 49 6.25 -0.88 5.14
N THR A 50 5.56 -0.05 5.91
CA THR A 50 4.12 -0.04 6.04
C THR A 50 3.55 1.36 5.89
N THR A 51 2.24 1.42 5.72
CA THR A 51 1.47 2.66 5.76
C THR A 51 0.50 2.67 6.92
N PRO A 52 0.27 3.82 7.55
CA PRO A 52 -0.91 4.00 8.39
C PRO A 52 -2.17 3.63 7.60
N ALA A 53 -3.14 3.02 8.26
CA ALA A 53 -4.40 2.63 7.63
C ALA A 53 -5.10 3.87 7.04
N THR A 54 -5.19 3.93 5.71
CA THR A 54 -5.84 5.01 4.96
C THR A 54 -6.60 4.44 3.79
N THR A 55 -7.66 5.12 3.35
CA THR A 55 -8.43 4.79 2.13
C THR A 55 -8.09 5.71 0.96
N THR A 56 -7.32 6.76 1.22
CA THR A 56 -6.95 7.78 0.24
C THR A 56 -5.43 7.86 0.09
N THR A 57 -4.97 8.87 -0.63
CA THR A 57 -3.55 9.20 -0.65
C THR A 57 -3.03 9.57 0.74
N THR A 58 -1.74 9.36 0.96
CA THR A 58 -1.00 9.77 2.17
C THR A 58 0.40 10.21 1.76
N ASN A 59 1.08 10.99 2.59
CA ASN A 59 2.49 11.35 2.41
C ASN A 59 3.37 10.77 3.53
N VAL A 60 2.83 9.83 4.31
CA VAL A 60 3.51 9.24 5.46
C VAL A 60 3.76 7.75 5.19
N MET A 61 4.95 7.29 5.57
CA MET A 61 5.34 5.88 5.57
C MET A 61 5.94 5.52 6.93
N GLN A 62 5.83 4.27 7.34
CA GLN A 62 6.47 3.75 8.54
C GLN A 62 7.46 2.65 8.14
N LEU A 63 8.69 2.74 8.65
CA LEU A 63 9.66 1.65 8.60
C LEU A 63 9.72 1.01 9.98
N SER A 64 9.86 -0.31 10.02
CA SER A 64 9.94 -1.11 11.24
C SER A 64 10.94 -2.26 11.10
N GLY A 65 11.38 -2.78 12.25
CA GLY A 65 12.39 -3.85 12.30
C GLY A 65 13.83 -3.37 12.14
N ILE A 66 14.11 -2.07 12.34
CA ILE A 66 15.46 -1.53 12.22
C ILE A 66 16.30 -1.95 13.43
N ALA A 67 17.44 -2.60 13.20
CA ALA A 67 18.32 -3.03 14.28
C ALA A 67 18.90 -1.84 15.07
N VAL A 68 19.10 -2.04 16.38
CA VAL A 68 19.72 -1.02 17.26
C VAL A 68 21.15 -0.68 16.84
N ALA A 69 21.85 -1.59 16.16
CA ALA A 69 23.19 -1.35 15.59
C ALA A 69 23.20 -0.21 14.54
N CYS A 70 22.04 0.14 14.00
CA CYS A 70 21.87 1.20 13.01
C CYS A 70 21.51 2.56 13.62
N ALA A 71 21.44 2.66 14.95
CA ALA A 71 21.03 3.86 15.66
C ALA A 71 21.79 5.11 15.21
N GLY A 72 21.06 6.20 14.96
CA GLY A 72 21.63 7.49 14.55
C GLY A 72 22.08 7.59 13.09
N LEU A 73 22.01 6.50 12.31
CA LEU A 73 22.34 6.54 10.89
C LEU A 73 21.21 7.18 10.06
N PRO A 74 21.54 7.88 8.96
CA PRO A 74 20.53 8.48 8.09
C PRO A 74 19.83 7.40 7.26
N ILE A 75 18.52 7.58 7.08
CA ILE A 75 17.65 6.76 6.25
C ILE A 75 17.24 7.60 5.04
N ALA A 76 17.30 7.02 3.84
CA ALA A 76 16.67 7.58 2.66
C ALA A 76 15.78 6.54 1.97
N VAL A 77 14.59 6.98 1.57
CA VAL A 77 13.56 6.17 0.93
C VAL A 77 13.25 6.74 -0.44
N GLN A 78 13.09 5.86 -1.43
CA GLN A 78 12.48 6.17 -2.71
C GLN A 78 11.28 5.25 -2.93
N LEU A 79 10.15 5.83 -3.29
CA LEU A 79 8.89 5.13 -3.55
C LEU A 79 8.40 5.47 -4.96
N TYR A 80 8.05 4.46 -5.73
CA TYR A 80 7.40 4.61 -7.04
C TYR A 80 5.91 4.29 -6.93
N ASP A 81 5.08 5.30 -7.21
CA ASP A 81 3.62 5.20 -7.26
C ASP A 81 3.16 5.02 -8.71
N SER A 82 2.59 3.86 -9.02
CA SER A 82 2.11 3.55 -10.36
C SER A 82 0.82 4.29 -10.75
N ALA A 83 0.03 4.78 -9.78
CA ALA A 83 -1.19 5.52 -10.08
C ALA A 83 -0.88 6.93 -10.61
N THR A 84 0.15 7.58 -10.05
CA THR A 84 0.57 8.93 -10.42
C THR A 84 1.81 8.95 -11.31
N THR A 85 2.46 7.80 -11.51
CA THR A 85 3.78 7.65 -12.14
C THR A 85 4.88 8.48 -11.49
N ALA A 86 4.67 8.91 -10.24
CA ALA A 86 5.61 9.74 -9.51
C ALA A 86 6.64 8.91 -8.75
N THR A 87 7.87 9.42 -8.69
CA THR A 87 8.89 8.94 -7.75
C THR A 87 8.96 9.93 -6.59
N LEU A 88 8.74 9.43 -5.37
CA LEU A 88 8.73 10.20 -4.15
C LEU A 88 9.92 9.83 -3.28
N THR A 89 10.43 10.81 -2.55
CA THR A 89 11.60 10.65 -1.68
C THR A 89 11.28 11.02 -0.25
N GLY A 90 11.81 10.28 0.71
CA GLY A 90 11.73 10.60 2.12
C GLY A 90 13.06 10.41 2.82
N ALA A 91 13.28 11.12 3.91
CA ALA A 91 14.46 10.98 4.74
C ALA A 91 14.09 10.99 6.22
N ALA A 92 14.85 10.25 7.02
CA ALA A 92 14.72 10.21 8.47
C ALA A 92 16.07 9.80 9.09
N THR A 93 16.11 9.68 10.41
CA THR A 93 17.25 9.13 11.14
C THR A 93 16.78 7.92 11.95
N VAL A 94 17.59 6.87 12.01
CA VAL A 94 17.27 5.69 12.84
C VAL A 94 17.18 6.12 14.32
N PRO A 95 16.09 5.79 15.03
CA PRO A 95 15.95 6.10 16.45
C PRO A 95 17.09 5.50 17.27
N ALA A 96 17.43 6.12 18.41
CA ALA A 96 18.53 5.67 19.26
C ALA A 96 18.38 4.22 19.76
N ALA A 97 17.16 3.72 19.87
CA ALA A 97 16.85 2.35 20.28
C ALA A 97 16.63 1.38 19.09
N GLY A 98 16.82 1.84 17.84
CA GLY A 98 16.34 1.12 16.65
C GLY A 98 14.81 1.08 16.59
N GLY A 99 14.26 -0.02 16.08
CA GLY A 99 12.82 -0.30 16.04
C GLY A 99 12.14 0.29 14.82
N SER A 100 11.29 1.30 15.04
CA SER A 100 10.41 1.86 14.01
C SER A 100 10.53 3.37 13.89
N VAL A 101 10.38 3.89 12.68
CA VAL A 101 10.42 5.32 12.39
C VAL A 101 9.36 5.68 11.36
N GLN A 102 8.70 6.81 11.60
CA GLN A 102 7.77 7.39 10.65
C GLN A 102 8.51 8.43 9.81
N LEU A 103 8.31 8.40 8.50
CA LEU A 103 8.94 9.32 7.56
C LEU A 103 7.90 9.95 6.65
N ALA A 104 8.11 11.23 6.35
CA ALA A 104 7.32 11.98 5.39
C ALA A 104 8.00 11.89 4.01
N LEU A 105 7.20 11.64 2.98
CA LEU A 105 7.62 11.69 1.59
C LEU A 105 7.41 13.10 1.01
N SER A 106 8.10 13.40 -0.09
CA SER A 106 8.05 14.68 -0.81
C SER A 106 6.67 15.04 -1.36
N GLY A 107 5.74 14.09 -1.43
CA GLY A 107 4.38 14.29 -1.90
C GLY A 107 3.45 13.16 -1.49
N PRO A 108 2.14 13.30 -1.79
CA PRO A 108 1.16 12.25 -1.55
C PRO A 108 1.33 11.09 -2.55
N TYR A 109 1.06 9.86 -2.11
CA TYR A 109 0.97 8.65 -2.94
C TYR A 109 -0.26 7.83 -2.58
N THR A 110 -0.62 6.93 -3.49
CA THR A 110 -1.64 5.90 -3.26
C THR A 110 -1.00 4.60 -2.77
N PRO A 111 -1.16 4.20 -1.48
CA PRO A 111 -0.50 3.00 -0.95
C PRO A 111 -0.81 1.71 -1.72
N ALA A 112 -2.06 1.57 -2.17
CA ALA A 112 -2.50 0.43 -2.98
C ALA A 112 -1.85 0.35 -4.37
N ALA A 113 -1.34 1.48 -4.89
CA ALA A 113 -0.69 1.57 -6.19
C ALA A 113 0.85 1.67 -6.09
N THR A 114 1.40 1.49 -4.89
CA THR A 114 2.85 1.48 -4.68
C THR A 114 3.45 0.24 -5.32
N ALA A 115 4.32 0.44 -6.30
CA ALA A 115 4.87 -0.64 -7.12
C ALA A 115 6.30 -1.02 -6.70
N VAL A 116 7.13 -0.05 -6.29
CA VAL A 116 8.52 -0.29 -5.90
C VAL A 116 8.89 0.61 -4.72
N ILE A 117 9.61 0.05 -3.75
CA ILE A 117 10.23 0.79 -2.64
C ILE A 117 11.70 0.42 -2.56
N SER A 118 12.56 1.43 -2.43
CA SER A 118 13.97 1.30 -2.14
C SER A 118 14.28 2.05 -0.85
N VAL A 119 14.98 1.41 0.08
CA VAL A 119 15.40 2.01 1.35
C VAL A 119 16.91 1.86 1.47
N THR A 120 17.55 2.93 1.96
CA THR A 120 18.97 2.92 2.30
C THR A 120 19.18 3.38 3.74
N ILE A 121 20.15 2.79 4.43
CA ILE A 121 20.65 3.24 5.73
C ILE A 121 22.15 3.52 5.60
N ALA A 122 22.59 4.73 5.94
CA ALA A 122 23.97 5.19 5.72
C ALA A 122 24.46 4.95 4.27
N SER A 123 23.57 5.14 3.28
CA SER A 123 23.79 4.90 1.84
C SER A 123 23.91 3.45 1.41
N TRP A 124 23.73 2.47 2.31
CA TRP A 124 23.66 1.05 1.95
C TRP A 124 22.22 0.65 1.66
N PRO A 125 21.92 0.03 0.51
CA PRO A 125 20.59 -0.50 0.24
C PRO A 125 20.28 -1.67 1.18
N ILE A 126 19.08 -1.68 1.74
CA ILE A 126 18.64 -2.74 2.65
C ILE A 126 17.44 -3.50 2.07
N PRO A 127 17.36 -4.82 2.29
CA PRO A 127 16.17 -5.58 1.92
C PRO A 127 14.93 -4.97 2.56
N THR A 128 13.91 -4.66 1.76
CA THR A 128 12.68 -4.00 2.22
C THR A 128 11.48 -4.78 1.75
N THR A 129 10.55 -5.06 2.67
CA THR A 129 9.22 -5.58 2.33
C THR A 129 8.21 -4.45 2.40
N TRP A 130 7.22 -4.45 1.50
CA TRP A 130 6.11 -3.49 1.50
C TRP A 130 4.82 -4.18 1.87
N SER A 131 4.05 -3.58 2.77
CA SER A 131 2.66 -3.96 2.98
C SER A 131 1.78 -2.74 3.24
N TYR A 132 0.53 -2.85 2.80
CA TYR A 132 -0.49 -1.84 3.01
C TYR A 132 -1.76 -2.51 3.51
N THR A 133 -2.34 -1.93 4.56
CA THR A 133 -3.66 -2.29 5.06
C THR A 133 -4.58 -1.11 4.81
N ALA A 134 -5.58 -1.28 3.95
CA ALA A 134 -6.58 -0.23 3.76
C ALA A 134 -7.33 0.03 5.07
N ALA A 135 -7.71 1.28 5.30
CA ALA A 135 -8.56 1.55 6.45
C ALA A 135 -9.88 0.79 6.29
N ALA A 136 -10.40 0.27 7.41
CA ALA A 136 -11.71 -0.33 7.43
C ALA A 136 -12.74 0.75 7.03
N VAL A 137 -13.25 0.67 5.81
CA VAL A 137 -14.38 1.49 5.39
C VAL A 137 -15.60 0.99 6.16
N ALA A 138 -16.13 1.84 7.04
CA ALA A 138 -17.37 1.53 7.75
C ALA A 138 -18.48 1.27 6.73
N PRO A 139 -19.33 0.25 6.95
CA PRO A 139 -20.46 0.02 6.07
C PRO A 139 -21.35 1.26 6.04
N GLY A 140 -21.70 1.72 4.83
CA GLY A 140 -22.46 2.93 4.60
C GLY A 140 -23.81 2.64 3.96
N CYS A 141 -24.81 3.44 4.27
CA CYS A 141 -26.09 3.44 3.54
C CYS A 141 -26.52 4.86 3.26
N VAL A 142 -26.90 5.10 2.01
CA VAL A 142 -27.47 6.38 1.57
C VAL A 142 -28.77 6.13 0.82
N VAL A 143 -29.71 7.07 0.94
CA VAL A 143 -30.90 7.09 0.10
C VAL A 143 -30.58 7.89 -1.16
N LEU A 144 -30.97 7.38 -2.33
CA LEU A 144 -30.76 8.05 -3.62
C LEU A 144 -32.02 8.79 -4.06
N ASN A 145 -31.84 9.87 -4.83
CA ASN A 145 -32.92 10.55 -5.55
C ASN A 145 -33.14 9.92 -6.94
N GLY A 146 -34.15 10.40 -7.69
CA GLY A 146 -34.46 9.88 -9.02
C GLY A 146 -33.35 10.07 -10.07
N GLY A 147 -32.37 10.94 -9.80
CA GLY A 147 -31.17 11.11 -10.63
C GLY A 147 -29.97 10.26 -10.18
N GLY A 148 -30.14 9.37 -9.20
CA GLY A 148 -29.07 8.52 -8.67
C GLY A 148 -28.11 9.20 -7.71
N ASN A 149 -28.36 10.45 -7.32
CA ASN A 149 -27.51 11.19 -6.37
C ASN A 149 -27.98 10.97 -4.92
N THR A 150 -27.08 11.09 -3.95
CA THR A 150 -27.41 11.05 -2.52
C THR A 150 -28.47 12.09 -2.17
N ASN A 151 -29.51 11.64 -1.48
CA ASN A 151 -30.58 12.46 -0.94
C ASN A 151 -30.29 12.80 0.53
N ASN A 152 -29.64 13.94 0.77
CA ASN A 152 -29.18 14.35 2.11
C ASN A 152 -30.29 14.57 3.15
N GLY A 153 -31.57 14.64 2.73
CA GLY A 153 -32.71 14.77 3.64
C GLY A 153 -33.26 13.44 4.15
N LYS A 154 -32.73 12.31 3.67
CA LYS A 154 -33.23 10.96 3.96
C LYS A 154 -32.09 10.08 4.44
N SER A 155 -32.39 9.16 5.33
CA SER A 155 -31.38 8.24 5.88
C SER A 155 -31.79 6.78 5.71
N CYS A 156 -30.76 5.94 5.68
CA CYS A 156 -30.92 4.51 5.83
C CYS A 156 -29.78 3.96 6.70
N SER A 157 -30.01 2.79 7.28
CA SER A 157 -29.04 2.10 8.12
C SER A 157 -28.87 0.66 7.67
N LEU A 158 -27.69 0.10 7.97
CA LEU A 158 -27.38 -1.31 7.74
C LEU A 158 -27.27 -2.02 9.06
N THR A 159 -28.01 -3.11 9.20
CA THR A 159 -27.83 -4.07 10.29
C THR A 159 -27.37 -5.38 9.69
N PHE A 160 -26.36 -5.99 10.30
CA PHE A 160 -25.79 -7.26 9.86
C PHE A 160 -26.30 -8.36 10.77
N GLY A 161 -26.91 -9.39 10.20
CA GLY A 161 -27.22 -10.63 10.88
C GLY A 161 -26.01 -11.55 10.93
N GLY A 162 -26.10 -12.63 11.72
CA GLY A 162 -25.09 -13.68 11.74
C GLY A 162 -25.02 -14.46 10.43
N ASN A 163 -23.91 -15.18 10.24
CA ASN A 163 -23.81 -16.17 9.17
C ASN A 163 -24.82 -17.30 9.43
N THR A 164 -25.76 -17.51 8.52
CA THR A 164 -26.76 -18.58 8.62
C THR A 164 -26.33 -19.87 7.93
N ASP A 165 -25.18 -19.87 7.26
CA ASP A 165 -24.61 -21.07 6.65
C ASP A 165 -23.77 -21.86 7.65
N THR A 166 -24.18 -23.11 7.90
CA THR A 166 -23.52 -24.03 8.82
C THR A 166 -22.49 -24.94 8.13
N SER A 167 -22.38 -24.89 6.80
CA SER A 167 -21.51 -25.79 6.03
C SER A 167 -20.01 -25.49 6.16
N GLY A 168 -19.63 -24.26 6.53
CA GLY A 168 -18.25 -23.79 6.61
C GLY A 168 -17.54 -23.58 5.26
N THR A 169 -18.09 -24.12 4.17
CA THR A 169 -17.59 -23.90 2.79
C THR A 169 -18.16 -22.65 2.15
N SER A 170 -19.36 -22.28 2.57
CA SER A 170 -20.10 -21.12 2.10
C SER A 170 -20.55 -20.26 3.29
N TRP A 171 -20.97 -19.05 3.00
CA TRP A 171 -21.54 -18.14 3.98
C TRP A 171 -22.82 -17.52 3.43
N LYS A 172 -23.77 -17.31 4.34
CA LYS A 172 -25.03 -16.63 4.10
C LYS A 172 -25.12 -15.46 5.06
N LEU A 173 -24.85 -14.27 4.56
CA LEU A 173 -24.91 -13.06 5.36
C LEU A 173 -26.26 -12.40 5.13
N LYS A 174 -27.00 -12.20 6.22
CA LYS A 174 -28.20 -11.38 6.20
C LYS A 174 -27.80 -9.91 6.40
N ILE A 175 -28.09 -9.06 5.43
CA ILE A 175 -27.99 -7.61 5.60
C ILE A 175 -29.39 -7.03 5.57
N THR A 176 -29.72 -6.26 6.59
CA THR A 176 -30.98 -5.57 6.72
C THR A 176 -30.77 -4.10 6.43
N VAL A 177 -31.39 -3.59 5.37
CA VAL A 177 -31.46 -2.16 5.09
C VAL A 177 -32.74 -1.62 5.71
N SER A 178 -32.61 -0.62 6.58
CA SER A 178 -33.76 0.05 7.19
C SER A 178 -33.77 1.52 6.81
N THR A 179 -34.95 2.06 6.53
CA THR A 179 -35.15 3.48 6.28
C THR A 179 -36.36 3.98 7.07
N THR A 180 -36.33 5.24 7.51
CA THR A 180 -37.46 5.90 8.20
C THR A 180 -38.48 6.47 7.22
N GLU A 181 -38.25 6.31 5.92
CA GLU A 181 -39.08 6.83 4.85
C GLU A 181 -40.38 6.04 4.72
N LYS A 182 -41.51 6.75 4.73
CA LYS A 182 -42.85 6.14 4.60
C LYS A 182 -43.13 5.61 3.20
N ASN A 183 -42.52 6.21 2.19
CA ASN A 183 -42.66 5.82 0.80
C ASN A 183 -41.45 4.98 0.38
N PRO A 184 -41.61 4.04 -0.58
CA PRO A 184 -40.48 3.33 -1.14
C PRO A 184 -39.40 4.30 -1.63
N VAL A 185 -38.17 4.06 -1.21
CA VAL A 185 -37.00 4.82 -1.65
C VAL A 185 -35.96 3.89 -2.24
N THR A 186 -35.22 4.41 -3.22
CA THR A 186 -34.00 3.78 -3.70
C THR A 186 -32.90 4.02 -2.68
N TRP A 187 -32.25 2.97 -2.23
CA TRP A 187 -31.13 3.04 -1.31
C TRP A 187 -29.88 2.49 -1.99
N GLN A 188 -28.72 2.93 -1.52
CA GLN A 188 -27.42 2.39 -1.87
C GLN A 188 -26.68 2.01 -0.60
N ALA A 189 -26.27 0.76 -0.52
CA ALA A 189 -25.50 0.21 0.59
C ALA A 189 -24.08 -0.09 0.13
N THR A 190 -23.09 0.27 0.94
CA THR A 190 -21.68 -0.04 0.70
C THR A 190 -21.19 -0.92 1.83
N VAL A 191 -20.69 -2.11 1.50
CA VAL A 191 -20.16 -3.07 2.48
C VAL A 191 -18.71 -3.35 2.15
N ASN A 192 -17.86 -3.30 3.18
CA ASN A 192 -16.45 -3.64 3.07
C ASN A 192 -16.20 -5.06 3.58
N PHE A 193 -16.10 -6.03 2.67
CA PHE A 193 -15.79 -7.42 3.02
C PHE A 193 -14.32 -7.65 3.41
N ALA A 194 -13.49 -6.60 3.46
CA ALA A 194 -12.15 -6.66 4.04
C ALA A 194 -12.16 -6.44 5.57
N ASP A 195 -13.31 -6.09 6.17
CA ASP A 195 -13.47 -6.02 7.62
C ASP A 195 -13.46 -7.43 8.23
N LEU A 196 -12.26 -7.97 8.51
CA LEU A 196 -12.09 -9.32 9.05
C LEU A 196 -12.65 -9.51 10.46
N ALA A 197 -12.85 -8.41 11.21
CA ALA A 197 -13.49 -8.47 12.52
C ALA A 197 -14.99 -8.80 12.39
N ARG A 198 -15.62 -8.32 11.31
CA ARG A 198 -17.03 -8.59 10.99
C ARG A 198 -17.20 -9.83 10.10
N PHE A 199 -16.29 -10.04 9.17
CA PHE A 199 -16.31 -11.09 8.16
C PHE A 199 -15.03 -11.93 8.31
N PRO A 200 -15.02 -12.99 9.13
CA PRO A 200 -13.82 -13.78 9.43
C PRO A 200 -13.40 -14.70 8.27
N PHE A 201 -13.65 -14.28 7.03
CA PHE A 201 -13.38 -15.02 5.80
C PHE A 201 -13.03 -14.06 4.68
N LEU A 202 -12.28 -14.56 3.70
CA LEU A 202 -11.95 -13.82 2.49
C LEU A 202 -13.03 -14.06 1.44
N ALA A 203 -14.01 -13.14 1.34
CA ALA A 203 -15.05 -13.20 0.32
C ALA A 203 -14.47 -13.22 -1.12
N ARG A 204 -14.52 -14.38 -1.79
CA ARG A 204 -14.09 -14.54 -3.21
C ARG A 204 -15.24 -14.35 -4.20
N TYR A 205 -16.47 -14.50 -3.72
CA TYR A 205 -17.72 -14.41 -4.48
C TYR A 205 -18.75 -13.71 -3.62
N VAL A 206 -19.56 -12.87 -4.25
CA VAL A 206 -20.73 -12.24 -3.62
C VAL A 206 -21.87 -12.31 -4.64
N GLY A 207 -23.01 -12.85 -4.21
CA GLY A 207 -24.26 -12.86 -4.97
C GLY A 207 -25.43 -12.49 -4.07
N GLU A 208 -26.53 -12.05 -4.68
CA GLU A 208 -27.78 -11.74 -3.99
C GLU A 208 -28.83 -12.78 -4.38
N SER A 209 -29.53 -13.32 -3.39
CA SER A 209 -30.52 -14.39 -3.63
C SER A 209 -31.98 -13.94 -3.44
N SER A 210 -32.22 -12.72 -2.96
CA SER A 210 -33.56 -12.21 -2.67
C SER A 210 -34.26 -11.49 -3.84
N GLY A 211 -33.57 -11.19 -4.94
CA GLY A 211 -34.08 -10.43 -6.09
C GLY A 211 -34.34 -8.95 -5.82
N GLY A 212 -33.92 -8.44 -4.67
CA GLY A 212 -34.30 -7.13 -4.15
C GLY A 212 -33.26 -6.01 -4.38
N ALA A 213 -32.05 -6.37 -4.79
CA ALA A 213 -30.95 -5.43 -5.01
C ALA A 213 -30.16 -5.74 -6.28
N THR A 214 -29.64 -4.70 -6.92
CA THR A 214 -28.70 -4.75 -8.03
C THR A 214 -27.29 -4.41 -7.53
N PHE A 215 -26.29 -4.94 -8.24
CA PHE A 215 -24.88 -4.72 -7.93
C PHE A 215 -24.31 -3.61 -8.81
N ALA A 216 -23.56 -2.70 -8.20
CA ALA A 216 -22.58 -1.95 -8.98
C ALA A 216 -21.48 -2.90 -9.47
N PRO A 217 -20.83 -2.62 -10.62
CA PRO A 217 -19.61 -3.31 -11.00
C PRO A 217 -18.61 -3.26 -9.85
N LEU A 218 -17.99 -4.40 -9.53
CA LEU A 218 -16.97 -4.45 -8.49
C LEU A 218 -15.76 -3.59 -8.89
N PRO A 219 -15.13 -2.91 -7.93
CA PRO A 219 -13.94 -2.11 -8.22
C PRO A 219 -12.79 -3.01 -8.72
N SER A 220 -11.93 -2.45 -9.57
CA SER A 220 -10.68 -3.10 -9.94
C SER A 220 -9.89 -3.43 -8.67
N GLY A 221 -9.47 -4.70 -8.53
CA GLY A 221 -8.75 -5.16 -7.34
C GLY A 221 -9.62 -5.69 -6.20
N PHE A 222 -10.91 -5.95 -6.39
CA PHE A 222 -11.76 -6.63 -5.40
C PHE A 222 -11.16 -7.95 -4.87
N CYS A 223 -10.43 -8.68 -5.72
CA CYS A 223 -9.80 -9.94 -5.35
C CYS A 223 -8.48 -9.77 -4.58
N SER A 224 -7.97 -8.54 -4.47
CA SER A 224 -6.84 -8.24 -3.60
C SER A 224 -7.22 -8.36 -2.13
N SER A 225 -6.22 -8.54 -1.25
CA SER A 225 -6.44 -8.58 0.20
C SER A 225 -6.81 -7.22 0.79
N SER A 226 -6.55 -6.11 0.09
CA SER A 226 -6.63 -4.77 0.65
C SER A 226 -7.97 -4.06 0.46
N THR A 227 -8.76 -4.36 -0.57
CA THR A 227 -10.01 -3.61 -0.84
C THR A 227 -11.12 -4.52 -1.35
N ARG A 228 -12.17 -4.73 -0.55
CA ARG A 228 -13.34 -5.55 -0.92
C ARG A 228 -14.66 -4.80 -0.71
N LEU A 229 -14.71 -3.61 -1.28
CA LEU A 229 -15.91 -2.78 -1.26
C LEU A 229 -16.91 -3.27 -2.31
N VAL A 230 -18.13 -3.54 -1.86
CA VAL A 230 -19.26 -3.84 -2.75
C VAL A 230 -20.34 -2.80 -2.51
N THR A 231 -20.85 -2.25 -3.60
CA THR A 231 -21.97 -1.33 -3.58
C THR A 231 -23.20 -2.01 -4.15
N PHE A 232 -24.29 -1.98 -3.37
CA PHE A 232 -25.59 -2.53 -3.71
C PHE A 232 -26.58 -1.38 -3.85
N THR A 233 -27.48 -1.47 -4.80
CA THR A 233 -28.61 -0.53 -4.92
C THR A 233 -29.89 -1.32 -4.93
N GLY A 234 -30.90 -0.90 -4.16
CA GLY A 234 -32.19 -1.57 -4.17
C GLY A 234 -33.31 -0.59 -3.92
N VAL A 235 -34.55 -1.10 -4.04
CA VAL A 235 -35.74 -0.35 -3.70
C VAL A 235 -36.38 -1.05 -2.51
N ALA A 236 -36.69 -0.29 -1.46
CA ALA A 236 -37.23 -0.85 -0.21
C ALA A 236 -38.60 -1.57 -0.35
N SER A 237 -39.16 -1.66 -1.57
CA SER A 237 -40.42 -2.35 -1.89
C SER A 237 -40.26 -3.75 -2.50
N SER A 238 -39.04 -4.23 -2.81
CA SER A 238 -38.83 -5.45 -3.65
C SER A 238 -38.14 -6.63 -2.97
N GLY A 239 -38.14 -6.72 -1.63
CA GLY A 239 -37.71 -7.93 -0.88
C GLY A 239 -38.79 -8.39 0.10
N THR A 240 -38.52 -9.43 0.92
CA THR A 240 -39.38 -9.78 2.07
C THR A 240 -39.41 -8.61 3.06
N ALA A 241 -40.29 -7.65 2.80
CA ALA A 241 -40.53 -6.49 3.63
C ALA A 241 -41.49 -6.92 4.74
N THR A 242 -40.98 -7.03 5.96
CA THR A 242 -41.87 -7.11 7.12
C THR A 242 -42.25 -5.68 7.47
N VAL A 243 -43.45 -5.26 7.06
CA VAL A 243 -44.04 -4.00 7.50
C VAL A 243 -44.64 -4.24 8.88
N VAL A 244 -43.94 -3.84 9.94
CA VAL A 244 -44.50 -3.88 11.30
C VAL A 244 -45.08 -2.50 11.59
N GLY A 245 -46.41 -2.42 11.68
CA GLY A 245 -47.11 -1.25 12.16
C GLY A 245 -48.16 -1.68 13.17
N ALA A 246 -48.04 -1.21 14.41
CA ALA A 246 -49.09 -1.36 15.40
C ALA A 246 -49.63 0.01 15.89
N ASP A 247 -48.81 1.08 15.94
CA ASP A 247 -49.14 2.20 16.85
C ASP A 247 -48.93 3.64 16.28
N GLY A 248 -48.75 3.83 14.98
CA GLY A 248 -48.62 5.18 14.39
C GLY A 248 -47.27 5.90 14.58
N ALA A 249 -46.25 5.25 15.14
CA ALA A 249 -44.86 5.70 15.09
C ALA A 249 -44.17 5.24 13.78
N GLN A 250 -43.12 5.97 13.35
CA GLN A 250 -42.41 5.83 12.07
C GLN A 250 -42.26 4.36 11.60
N VAL A 251 -42.83 4.05 10.42
CA VAL A 251 -42.77 2.72 9.81
C VAL A 251 -41.40 2.57 9.17
N ALA A 252 -40.51 1.81 9.81
CA ALA A 252 -39.22 1.46 9.22
C ALA A 252 -39.45 0.44 8.10
N VAL A 253 -39.25 0.85 6.83
CA VAL A 253 -39.26 -0.12 5.73
C VAL A 253 -37.96 -0.89 5.80
N THR A 254 -38.09 -2.21 5.95
CA THR A 254 -36.98 -3.12 6.21
C THR A 254 -36.84 -4.08 5.04
N GLN A 255 -35.69 -4.05 4.36
CA GLN A 255 -35.36 -5.01 3.32
C GLN A 255 -34.28 -5.96 3.84
N THR A 256 -34.59 -7.25 3.87
CA THR A 256 -33.60 -8.29 4.12
C THR A 256 -32.99 -8.72 2.79
N ILE A 257 -31.66 -8.67 2.72
CA ILE A 257 -30.88 -9.15 1.59
C ILE A 257 -30.02 -10.30 2.09
N GLU A 258 -30.14 -11.44 1.42
CA GLU A 258 -29.27 -12.57 1.68
C GLU A 258 -28.14 -12.58 0.66
N PHE A 259 -26.92 -12.51 1.19
CA PHE A 259 -25.71 -12.63 0.39
C PHE A 259 -25.13 -14.02 0.55
N VAL A 260 -24.86 -14.65 -0.59
CA VAL A 260 -24.15 -15.93 -0.62
C VAL A 260 -22.75 -15.69 -1.13
N GLY A 261 -21.76 -16.21 -0.41
CA GLY A 261 -20.41 -16.34 -0.94
C GLY A 261 -19.81 -17.70 -0.58
N ASN A 262 -18.75 -18.05 -1.29
CA ASN A 262 -18.11 -19.35 -1.20
C ASN A 262 -16.59 -19.16 -1.10
N ASN A 263 -15.92 -19.99 -0.31
CA ASN A 263 -14.47 -20.03 -0.20
C ASN A 263 -13.81 -20.95 -1.24
N THR A 264 -14.58 -21.88 -1.84
CA THR A 264 -14.12 -22.98 -2.72
C THR A 264 -14.65 -22.92 -4.16
N GLY A 265 -15.54 -21.98 -4.49
CA GLY A 265 -15.72 -21.52 -5.89
C GLY A 265 -16.90 -22.03 -6.72
N GLN A 266 -18.05 -22.35 -6.11
CA GLN A 266 -19.29 -22.60 -6.89
C GLN A 266 -20.51 -22.03 -6.16
N ILE A 267 -21.26 -21.15 -6.83
CA ILE A 267 -22.63 -20.75 -6.48
C ILE A 267 -23.46 -20.80 -7.76
N THR A 268 -24.74 -21.17 -7.66
CA THR A 268 -25.65 -21.40 -8.80
C THR A 268 -26.07 -20.13 -9.55
N ASN A 269 -25.65 -18.94 -9.09
CA ASN A 269 -25.77 -17.66 -9.78
C ASN A 269 -24.66 -16.71 -9.32
N PRO A 270 -23.39 -16.93 -9.73
CA PRO A 270 -22.33 -16.01 -9.37
C PRO A 270 -22.52 -14.71 -10.15
N VAL A 271 -22.69 -13.61 -9.44
CA VAL A 271 -22.64 -12.27 -10.06
C VAL A 271 -21.19 -11.93 -10.42
N TYR A 272 -20.19 -12.48 -9.71
CA TYR A 272 -18.77 -12.32 -10.02
C TYR A 272 -17.88 -13.42 -9.44
N ILE A 273 -16.73 -13.68 -10.09
CA ILE A 273 -15.73 -14.70 -9.76
C ILE A 273 -14.34 -14.07 -9.67
N CYS A 274 -13.66 -14.22 -8.53
CA CYS A 274 -12.23 -13.97 -8.47
C CYS A 274 -11.45 -15.07 -9.21
N PRO A 275 -10.54 -14.72 -10.13
CA PRO A 275 -9.67 -15.70 -10.78
C PRO A 275 -8.76 -16.44 -9.79
#